data_AF-A2ESA2-F1
#
_entry.id   AF-A2ESA2-F1
#
_cell.length_a   1.000
_cell.length_b   1.000
_cell.length_c   1.000
_cell.angle_alpha   90.00
_cell.angle_beta   90.00
_cell.angle_gamma   90.00
#
_symmetry.space_group_name_H-M   'P 1'
#
loop_
_entity.id
_entity.type
_entity.pdbx_description
1 polymer ?
#
loop_
_entity_poly.entity_id
_entity_poly.type
_entity_poly.pdbx_seq_one_letter_code
_entity_poly.pdbx_strand_id
1 'polypeptide(L)'
;MNETRQRKCPNVKEFGPGNKESWDFINKLNMKCYEVVRGTKDENNLNRIIFFNTYSGNSSFEAMKNVTIPDDKYVALSVNNYDPYFFTMDNDEKSNHKFPGKSGYGKDYEESILESFKNLTAAMRMNNIEVVITEFGSRNFNNLEDRMRWCEFYLGCARDFNIKCFWWDDVVITSYAVFDRANNKFFEETEPLVNKIIEMTK
;
A
#
# COMPACT_ATOMS: atom_id res chain seq x y z
N MET A 1 -7.88 -4.18 -10.84
CA MET A 1 -8.84 -3.76 -9.78
C MET A 1 -8.10 -2.83 -8.82
N ASN A 2 -8.76 -2.26 -7.80
CA ASN A 2 -8.08 -1.60 -6.68
C ASN A 2 -8.39 -2.38 -5.39
N GLU A 3 -9.12 -1.80 -4.45
CA GLU A 3 -9.51 -2.45 -3.19
C GLU A 3 -10.83 -3.25 -3.26
N THR A 4 -10.90 -4.27 -4.13
CA THR A 4 -12.10 -5.12 -4.24
C THR A 4 -12.41 -5.79 -2.92
N ARG A 5 -13.63 -5.58 -2.39
CA ARG A 5 -14.04 -6.04 -1.05
C ARG A 5 -15.55 -6.16 -0.88
N GLN A 6 -15.97 -6.82 0.20
CA GLN A 6 -17.37 -6.87 0.61
C GLN A 6 -17.70 -5.63 1.45
N ARG A 7 -18.39 -4.67 0.85
CA ARG A 7 -18.76 -3.41 1.53
C ARG A 7 -19.91 -3.63 2.50
N LYS A 8 -19.84 -3.05 3.69
CA LYS A 8 -20.90 -3.10 4.71
C LYS A 8 -21.32 -4.52 5.12
N CYS A 9 -20.42 -5.50 5.01
CA CYS A 9 -20.67 -6.88 5.43
C CYS A 9 -20.08 -7.10 6.83
N PRO A 10 -20.88 -7.33 7.89
CA PRO A 10 -20.34 -7.48 9.25
C PRO A 10 -19.55 -8.78 9.44
N ASN A 11 -19.82 -9.81 8.61
CA ASN A 11 -19.18 -11.13 8.70
C ASN A 11 -17.76 -11.14 8.14
N VAL A 12 -17.40 -10.14 7.35
CA VAL A 12 -16.06 -9.99 6.76
C VAL A 12 -15.63 -8.56 7.02
N LYS A 13 -14.62 -8.37 7.88
CA LYS A 13 -14.05 -7.04 8.15
C LYS A 13 -13.72 -6.38 6.80
N GLU A 14 -14.41 -5.28 6.45
CA GLU A 14 -14.35 -4.66 5.12
C GLU A 14 -12.91 -4.34 4.68
N PHE A 15 -12.08 -3.87 5.61
CA PHE A 15 -10.65 -3.58 5.41
C PHE A 15 -9.72 -4.61 6.07
N GLY A 16 -10.26 -5.77 6.46
CA GLY A 16 -9.50 -6.88 7.00
C GLY A 16 -8.85 -7.74 5.91
N PRO A 17 -8.30 -8.90 6.26
CA PRO A 17 -7.63 -9.78 5.30
C PRO A 17 -8.59 -10.53 4.35
N GLY A 18 -9.90 -10.42 4.55
CA GLY A 18 -10.91 -11.21 3.86
C GLY A 18 -11.08 -12.61 4.46
N ASN A 19 -11.85 -13.45 3.76
CA ASN A 19 -12.10 -14.84 4.09
C ASN A 19 -12.10 -15.69 2.81
N LYS A 20 -12.24 -17.02 2.93
CA LYS A 20 -12.20 -17.93 1.78
C LYS A 20 -13.13 -17.53 0.63
N GLU A 21 -14.38 -17.22 0.90
CA GLU A 21 -15.34 -16.81 -0.13
C GLU A 21 -14.86 -15.56 -0.88
N SER A 22 -14.33 -14.58 -0.13
CA SER A 22 -13.81 -13.34 -0.70
C SER A 22 -12.56 -13.59 -1.55
N TRP A 23 -11.64 -14.43 -1.08
CA TRP A 23 -10.43 -14.80 -1.81
C TRP A 23 -10.77 -15.54 -3.09
N ASP A 24 -11.68 -16.53 -3.03
CA ASP A 24 -12.14 -17.28 -4.20
C ASP A 24 -12.74 -16.34 -5.27
N PHE A 25 -13.51 -15.33 -4.85
CA PHE A 25 -14.10 -14.36 -5.77
C PHE A 25 -13.05 -13.44 -6.40
N ILE A 26 -12.12 -12.93 -5.61
CA ILE A 26 -11.05 -12.06 -6.09
C ILE A 26 -10.11 -12.80 -7.04
N ASN A 27 -9.77 -14.05 -6.74
CA ASN A 27 -8.95 -14.87 -7.62
C ASN A 27 -9.62 -15.10 -8.97
N LYS A 28 -10.95 -15.30 -9.00
CA LYS A 28 -11.71 -15.36 -10.27
C LYS A 28 -11.59 -14.06 -11.07
N LEU A 29 -11.71 -12.91 -10.42
CA LEU A 29 -11.61 -11.62 -11.10
C LEU A 29 -10.19 -11.30 -11.59
N ASN A 30 -9.17 -11.57 -10.77
CA ASN A 30 -7.77 -11.43 -11.15
C ASN A 30 -7.44 -12.31 -12.36
N MET A 31 -7.79 -13.59 -12.31
CA MET A 31 -7.58 -14.52 -13.42
C MET A 31 -8.36 -14.11 -14.67
N LYS A 32 -9.59 -13.62 -14.52
CA LYS A 32 -10.36 -13.16 -15.69
C LYS A 32 -9.70 -11.96 -16.36
N CYS A 33 -9.17 -11.02 -15.59
CA CYS A 33 -8.42 -9.88 -16.12
C CYS A 33 -7.15 -10.36 -16.84
N TYR A 34 -6.39 -11.24 -16.20
CA TYR A 34 -5.20 -11.87 -16.78
C TYR A 34 -5.49 -12.56 -18.12
N GLU A 35 -6.50 -13.42 -18.17
CA GLU A 35 -6.90 -14.15 -19.38
C GLU A 35 -7.31 -13.22 -20.51
N VAL A 36 -8.03 -12.13 -20.20
CA VAL A 36 -8.43 -11.15 -21.21
C VAL A 36 -7.20 -10.43 -21.77
N VAL A 37 -6.28 -9.97 -20.92
CA VAL A 37 -5.06 -9.26 -21.35
C VAL A 37 -4.16 -10.18 -22.16
N ARG A 38 -3.81 -11.36 -21.63
CA ARG A 38 -2.94 -12.32 -22.34
C ARG A 38 -3.61 -12.93 -23.57
N GLY A 39 -4.94 -13.07 -23.55
CA GLY A 39 -5.75 -13.56 -24.65
C GLY A 39 -5.78 -12.64 -25.88
N THR A 40 -5.41 -11.36 -25.73
CA THR A 40 -5.22 -10.47 -26.89
C THR A 40 -4.10 -10.93 -27.83
N LYS A 41 -3.11 -11.66 -27.30
CA LYS A 41 -1.91 -12.14 -28.00
C LYS A 41 -1.06 -11.03 -28.65
N ASP A 42 -1.34 -9.77 -28.34
CA ASP A 42 -0.51 -8.64 -28.72
C ASP A 42 0.81 -8.66 -27.93
N GLU A 43 1.93 -8.37 -28.59
CA GLU A 43 3.26 -8.47 -28.00
C GLU A 43 3.43 -7.60 -26.74
N ASN A 44 2.85 -6.40 -26.73
CA ASN A 44 2.91 -5.54 -25.55
C ASN A 44 2.13 -6.16 -24.40
N ASN A 45 0.96 -6.74 -24.69
CA ASN A 45 0.13 -7.37 -23.66
C ASN A 45 0.65 -8.73 -23.21
N LEU A 46 1.51 -9.41 -23.97
CA LEU A 46 2.20 -10.62 -23.50
C LEU A 46 3.34 -10.30 -22.52
N ASN A 47 3.93 -9.12 -22.61
CA ASN A 47 5.06 -8.69 -21.77
C ASN A 47 4.69 -7.63 -20.71
N ARG A 48 3.43 -7.20 -20.67
CA ARG A 48 2.94 -6.18 -19.72
C ARG A 48 2.85 -6.77 -18.31
N ILE A 49 3.39 -6.05 -17.33
CA ILE A 49 3.17 -6.37 -15.92
C ILE A 49 1.67 -6.25 -15.59
N ILE A 50 1.08 -7.27 -14.99
CA ILE A 50 -0.30 -7.28 -14.50
C ILE A 50 -0.28 -7.35 -12.98
N PHE A 51 -0.89 -6.36 -12.34
CA PHE A 51 -1.09 -6.38 -10.89
C PHE A 51 -2.30 -7.22 -10.50
N PHE A 52 -2.06 -8.20 -9.64
CA PHE A 52 -3.09 -8.96 -8.94
C PHE A 52 -3.35 -8.30 -7.59
N ASN A 53 -4.63 -8.03 -7.30
CA ASN A 53 -5.00 -7.39 -6.04
C ASN A 53 -5.36 -8.44 -4.98
N THR A 54 -5.05 -8.13 -3.73
CA THR A 54 -5.57 -8.84 -2.56
C THR A 54 -6.97 -8.35 -2.19
N TYR A 55 -7.63 -9.02 -1.23
CA TYR A 55 -8.87 -8.51 -0.64
C TYR A 55 -8.67 -7.14 -0.01
N SER A 56 -9.49 -6.17 -0.40
CA SER A 56 -9.42 -4.76 0.02
C SER A 56 -8.06 -4.08 -0.21
N GLY A 57 -7.21 -4.62 -1.11
CA GLY A 57 -5.83 -4.15 -1.25
C GLY A 57 -4.97 -4.38 0.00
N ASN A 58 -5.42 -5.26 0.92
CA ASN A 58 -4.79 -5.47 2.22
C ASN A 58 -3.36 -6.04 2.09
N SER A 59 -2.43 -5.46 2.84
CA SER A 59 -1.00 -5.79 2.86
C SER A 59 -0.62 -6.90 3.84
N SER A 60 -1.57 -7.51 4.55
CA SER A 60 -1.26 -8.61 5.48
C SER A 60 -0.86 -9.88 4.76
N PHE A 61 0.02 -10.66 5.39
CA PHE A 61 0.42 -11.98 4.87
C PHE A 61 -0.78 -12.89 4.62
N GLU A 62 -1.82 -12.84 5.48
CA GLU A 62 -3.05 -13.62 5.30
C GLU A 62 -3.78 -13.28 4.00
N ALA A 63 -3.90 -12.00 3.64
CA ALA A 63 -4.56 -11.60 2.39
C ALA A 63 -3.72 -12.00 1.17
N MET A 64 -2.40 -11.80 1.23
CA MET A 64 -1.49 -12.09 0.12
C MET A 64 -1.31 -13.57 -0.15
N LYS A 65 -1.26 -14.41 0.90
CA LYS A 65 -1.02 -15.85 0.72
C LYS A 65 -2.18 -16.59 0.06
N ASN A 66 -3.37 -15.99 0.06
CA ASN A 66 -4.57 -16.56 -0.52
C ASN A 66 -4.84 -16.08 -1.95
N VAL A 67 -3.92 -15.32 -2.57
CA VAL A 67 -4.03 -14.96 -3.99
C VAL A 67 -3.49 -16.11 -4.85
N THR A 68 -4.28 -16.54 -5.84
CA THR A 68 -3.84 -17.52 -6.84
C THR A 68 -3.03 -16.83 -7.94
N ILE A 69 -1.77 -17.24 -8.10
CA ILE A 69 -0.84 -16.67 -9.06
C ILE A 69 -0.64 -17.65 -10.23
N PRO A 70 -0.82 -17.22 -11.50
CA PRO A 70 -0.50 -18.04 -12.65
C PRO A 70 1.03 -18.14 -12.84
N ASP A 71 1.48 -19.14 -13.59
CA ASP A 71 2.89 -19.24 -14.01
C ASP A 71 3.22 -18.18 -15.09
N ASP A 72 3.45 -16.95 -14.65
CA ASP A 72 3.83 -15.82 -15.49
C ASP A 72 4.72 -14.84 -14.70
N LYS A 73 5.95 -14.65 -15.18
CA LYS A 73 6.95 -13.74 -14.59
C LYS A 73 6.56 -12.25 -14.63
N TYR A 74 5.53 -11.89 -15.40
CA TYR A 74 4.99 -10.53 -15.51
C TYR A 74 3.75 -10.33 -14.62
N VAL A 75 3.52 -11.19 -13.63
CA VAL A 75 2.50 -10.97 -12.59
C VAL A 75 3.18 -10.52 -11.29
N ALA A 76 2.61 -9.49 -10.67
CA ALA A 76 3.02 -8.98 -9.37
C ALA A 76 1.79 -8.72 -8.49
N LEU A 77 1.96 -8.70 -7.17
CA LEU A 77 0.90 -8.29 -6.25
C LEU A 77 0.91 -6.77 -6.07
N SER A 78 -0.28 -6.17 -6.07
CA SER A 78 -0.49 -4.79 -5.63
C SER A 78 -1.19 -4.77 -4.27
N VAL A 79 -0.66 -3.97 -3.35
CA VAL A 79 -1.21 -3.76 -2.00
C VAL A 79 -1.18 -2.28 -1.63
N ASN A 80 -2.05 -1.91 -0.69
CA ASN A 80 -2.13 -0.60 -0.08
C ASN A 80 -1.60 -0.73 1.36
N ASN A 81 -0.67 0.16 1.77
CA ASN A 81 0.03 0.00 3.04
C ASN A 81 0.25 1.35 3.76
N TYR A 82 -0.84 1.91 4.28
CA TYR A 82 -0.84 3.11 5.13
C TYR A 82 -0.45 2.78 6.57
N ASP A 83 0.75 2.24 6.79
CA ASP A 83 1.21 1.80 8.12
C ASP A 83 2.14 2.85 8.78
N PRO A 84 1.99 3.12 10.09
CA PRO A 84 0.96 2.64 11.00
C PRO A 84 -0.36 3.41 10.84
N TYR A 85 -1.49 2.70 10.74
CA TYR A 85 -2.82 3.31 10.53
C TYR A 85 -3.14 4.49 11.48
N PHE A 86 -2.81 4.35 12.76
CA PHE A 86 -3.02 5.37 13.80
C PHE A 86 -2.10 6.60 13.70
N PHE A 87 -1.02 6.50 12.93
CA PHE A 87 -0.16 7.64 12.60
C PHE A 87 -0.62 8.28 11.27
N THR A 88 -0.88 7.45 10.26
CA THR A 88 -1.03 7.86 8.86
C THR A 88 -2.44 8.31 8.49
N MET A 89 -3.49 7.73 9.06
CA MET A 89 -4.85 7.83 8.51
C MET A 89 -5.93 8.13 9.55
N ASP A 90 -5.91 7.42 10.68
CA ASP A 90 -6.97 7.50 11.67
C ASP A 90 -7.01 8.86 12.37
N ASN A 91 -8.13 9.21 12.99
CA ASN A 91 -8.27 10.47 13.74
C ASN A 91 -9.15 10.26 14.99
N ASP A 92 -9.09 9.06 15.56
CA ASP A 92 -9.78 8.70 16.78
C ASP A 92 -8.99 9.10 18.04
N GLU A 93 -9.57 8.89 19.23
CA GLU A 93 -8.91 9.22 20.50
C GLU A 93 -7.66 8.37 20.80
N LYS A 94 -7.46 7.26 20.07
CA LYS A 94 -6.33 6.35 20.23
C LYS A 94 -5.22 6.61 19.20
N SER A 95 -5.44 7.55 18.30
CA SER A 95 -4.48 7.96 17.28
C SER A 95 -3.35 8.78 17.90
N ASN A 96 -2.14 8.60 17.37
CA ASN A 96 -0.98 9.38 17.76
C ASN A 96 -0.20 9.75 16.50
N HIS A 97 -0.19 11.03 16.16
CA HIS A 97 0.44 11.55 14.95
C HIS A 97 1.90 11.99 15.18
N LYS A 98 2.55 11.42 16.21
CA LYS A 98 3.99 11.56 16.49
C LYS A 98 4.78 10.35 16.01
N PHE A 99 5.95 10.61 15.43
CA PHE A 99 6.87 9.58 14.96
C PHE A 99 8.31 9.92 15.37
N PRO A 100 9.07 8.99 15.99
CA PRO A 100 8.63 7.66 16.44
C PRO A 100 7.55 7.78 17.54
N GLY A 101 6.75 6.72 17.71
CA GLY A 101 5.58 6.78 18.57
C GLY A 101 4.86 5.45 18.75
N LYS A 102 3.80 5.49 19.56
CA LYS A 102 2.91 4.36 19.83
C LYS A 102 1.46 4.82 19.73
N SER A 103 0.57 3.97 19.24
CA SER A 103 -0.86 4.24 19.35
C SER A 103 -1.34 4.12 20.79
N GLY A 104 -2.55 4.58 21.06
CA GLY A 104 -3.24 4.38 22.34
C GLY A 104 -3.56 2.91 22.66
N TYR A 105 -3.26 1.99 21.73
CA TYR A 105 -3.29 0.53 21.93
C TYR A 105 -1.91 -0.06 22.25
N GLY A 106 -0.86 0.77 22.31
CA GLY A 106 0.50 0.38 22.68
C GLY A 106 1.37 -0.17 21.56
N LYS A 107 0.86 -0.24 20.32
CA LYS A 107 1.63 -0.72 19.16
C LYS A 107 2.73 0.27 18.81
N ASP A 108 3.97 -0.19 18.78
CA ASP A 108 5.13 0.59 18.34
C ASP A 108 5.14 0.78 16.82
N TYR A 109 5.37 2.01 16.40
CA TYR A 109 5.28 2.41 14.99
C TYR A 109 6.44 1.92 14.15
N GLU A 110 7.67 1.93 14.67
CA GLU A 110 8.83 1.43 13.94
C GLU A 110 8.76 -0.10 13.83
N GLU A 111 8.38 -0.78 14.92
CA GLU A 111 8.17 -2.23 14.91
C GLU A 111 7.05 -2.65 13.95
N SER A 112 5.93 -1.89 13.93
CA SER A 112 4.80 -2.13 13.01
C SER A 112 5.24 -2.09 11.55
N ILE A 113 5.97 -1.04 11.16
CA ILE A 113 6.44 -0.87 9.79
C ILE A 113 7.38 -2.03 9.43
N LEU A 114 8.35 -2.35 10.30
CA LEU A 114 9.30 -3.42 10.05
C LEU A 114 8.61 -4.79 9.92
N GLU A 115 7.62 -5.08 10.76
CA GLU A 115 6.80 -6.30 10.66
C GLU A 115 6.01 -6.34 9.34
N SER A 116 5.43 -5.22 8.92
CA SER A 116 4.73 -5.10 7.65
C SER A 116 5.64 -5.45 6.47
N PHE A 117 6.85 -4.87 6.39
CA PHE A 117 7.81 -5.18 5.32
C PHE A 117 8.32 -6.64 5.34
N LYS A 118 8.49 -7.23 6.54
CA LYS A 118 8.80 -8.66 6.68
C LYS A 118 7.66 -9.54 6.13
N ASN A 119 6.41 -9.19 6.39
CA ASN A 119 5.24 -9.91 5.88
C ASN A 119 5.13 -9.82 4.35
N LEU A 120 5.38 -8.64 3.76
CA LEU A 120 5.44 -8.46 2.31
C LEU A 120 6.50 -9.36 1.68
N THR A 121 7.71 -9.36 2.25
CA THR A 121 8.82 -10.19 1.78
C THR A 121 8.52 -11.69 1.91
N ALA A 122 7.86 -12.10 3.00
CA ALA A 122 7.43 -13.49 3.17
C ALA A 122 6.44 -13.93 2.08
N ALA A 123 5.49 -13.06 1.72
CA ALA A 123 4.55 -13.33 0.63
C ALA A 123 5.24 -13.38 -0.74
N MET A 124 6.20 -12.49 -1.02
CA MET A 124 7.01 -12.52 -2.25
C MET A 124 7.70 -13.87 -2.42
N ARG A 125 8.35 -14.36 -1.35
CA ARG A 125 9.05 -15.66 -1.36
C ARG A 125 8.11 -16.83 -1.55
N MET A 126 6.97 -16.82 -0.87
CA MET A 126 6.01 -17.93 -0.92
C MET A 126 5.34 -18.04 -2.29
N ASN A 127 5.03 -16.90 -2.92
CA ASN A 127 4.35 -16.86 -4.21
C ASN A 127 5.32 -16.78 -5.41
N ASN A 128 6.63 -16.63 -5.17
CA ASN A 128 7.67 -16.42 -6.17
C ASN A 128 7.36 -15.25 -7.15
N ILE A 129 6.92 -14.12 -6.60
CA ILE A 129 6.58 -12.90 -7.34
C ILE A 129 6.95 -11.64 -6.56
N GLU A 130 6.97 -10.52 -7.26
CA GLU A 130 7.15 -9.21 -6.66
C GLU A 130 5.87 -8.70 -5.99
N VAL A 131 6.04 -7.88 -4.95
CA VAL A 131 4.96 -7.11 -4.31
C VAL A 131 5.26 -5.63 -4.48
N VAL A 132 4.26 -4.86 -4.89
CA VAL A 132 4.34 -3.40 -5.05
C VAL A 132 3.32 -2.75 -4.13
N ILE A 133 3.76 -1.76 -3.34
CA ILE A 133 2.86 -0.93 -2.55
C ILE A 133 2.33 0.17 -3.47
N THR A 134 1.14 -0.03 -4.02
CA THR A 134 0.53 0.87 -5.00
C THR A 134 -0.16 2.08 -4.37
N GLU A 135 -0.40 2.04 -3.06
CA GLU A 135 -0.81 3.20 -2.29
C GLU A 135 -0.14 3.21 -0.92
N PHE A 136 0.48 4.34 -0.58
CA PHE A 136 0.90 4.68 0.78
C PHE A 136 0.86 6.19 0.97
N GLY A 137 0.99 6.63 2.22
CA GLY A 137 1.08 8.04 2.56
C GLY A 137 0.72 8.28 4.01
N SER A 138 0.81 9.54 4.42
CA SER A 138 0.33 10.01 5.72
C SER A 138 -0.48 11.29 5.52
N ARG A 139 -1.66 11.38 6.13
CA ARG A 139 -2.47 12.61 6.16
C ARG A 139 -1.74 13.72 6.90
N ASN A 140 -2.11 14.96 6.59
CA ASN A 140 -1.58 16.13 7.25
C ASN A 140 -2.35 16.45 8.54
N PHE A 141 -1.76 16.12 9.68
CA PHE A 141 -2.26 16.48 11.01
C PHE A 141 -1.49 17.69 11.60
N ASN A 142 -1.02 18.59 10.74
CA ASN A 142 -0.11 19.70 11.09
C ASN A 142 1.17 19.20 11.79
N ASN A 143 1.71 18.09 11.29
CA ASN A 143 2.79 17.31 11.90
C ASN A 143 3.92 17.03 10.89
N LEU A 144 4.30 18.02 10.08
CA LEU A 144 5.27 17.88 8.99
C LEU A 144 6.59 17.18 9.42
N GLU A 145 7.17 17.60 10.54
CA GLU A 145 8.40 17.01 11.09
C GLU A 145 8.27 15.51 11.40
N ASP A 146 7.13 15.11 11.97
CA ASP A 146 6.83 13.71 12.25
C ASP A 146 6.62 12.92 10.95
N ARG A 147 5.94 13.51 9.96
CA ARG A 147 5.75 12.90 8.63
C ARG A 147 7.07 12.71 7.88
N MET A 148 8.01 13.65 7.99
CA MET A 148 9.34 13.51 7.38
C MET A 148 10.14 12.39 8.04
N ARG A 149 10.14 12.29 9.38
CA ARG A 149 10.79 11.17 10.10
C ARG A 149 10.17 9.82 9.76
N TRP A 150 8.85 9.74 9.71
CA TRP A 150 8.13 8.54 9.28
C TRP A 150 8.49 8.16 7.84
N CYS A 151 8.50 9.14 6.93
CA CYS A 151 8.83 8.92 5.53
C CYS A 151 10.25 8.38 5.35
N GLU A 152 11.22 8.95 6.08
CA GLU A 152 12.61 8.48 6.09
C GLU A 152 12.70 7.02 6.56
N PHE A 153 12.05 6.68 7.67
CA PHE A 153 12.06 5.30 8.19
C PHE A 153 11.35 4.32 7.24
N TYR A 154 10.13 4.66 6.81
CA TYR A 154 9.29 3.81 5.97
C TYR A 154 9.94 3.53 4.61
N LEU A 155 10.44 4.57 3.91
CA LEU A 155 11.11 4.40 2.63
C LEU A 155 12.51 3.79 2.79
N GLY A 156 13.16 3.97 3.95
CA GLY A 156 14.35 3.20 4.33
C GLY A 156 14.06 1.70 4.35
N CYS A 157 13.00 1.26 5.04
CA CYS A 157 12.55 -0.12 4.98
C CYS A 157 12.20 -0.56 3.55
N ALA A 158 11.45 0.26 2.80
CA ALA A 158 11.09 -0.07 1.42
C ALA A 158 12.32 -0.34 0.55
N ARG A 159 13.36 0.50 0.66
CA ARG A 159 14.64 0.30 -0.03
C ARG A 159 15.33 -0.98 0.43
N ASP A 160 15.46 -1.19 1.74
CA ASP A 160 16.20 -2.32 2.31
C ASP A 160 15.54 -3.68 1.99
N PHE A 161 14.21 -3.70 1.85
CA PHE A 161 13.45 -4.88 1.42
C PHE A 161 13.17 -4.92 -0.10
N ASN A 162 13.70 -3.95 -0.88
CA ASN A 162 13.52 -3.83 -2.33
C ASN A 162 12.04 -3.78 -2.80
N ILE A 163 11.21 -3.01 -2.09
CA ILE A 163 9.78 -2.84 -2.41
C ILE A 163 9.53 -1.42 -2.92
N LYS A 164 8.86 -1.31 -4.06
CA LYS A 164 8.47 0.00 -4.64
C LYS A 164 7.16 0.49 -4.02
N CYS A 165 7.10 1.79 -3.77
CA CYS A 165 5.97 2.46 -3.10
C CYS A 165 5.47 3.64 -3.94
N PHE A 166 4.15 3.82 -4.01
CA PHE A 166 3.50 4.90 -4.78
C PHE A 166 2.64 5.77 -3.86
N TRP A 167 3.02 7.05 -3.74
CA TRP A 167 2.36 8.00 -2.85
C TRP A 167 0.95 8.32 -3.34
N TRP A 168 -0.02 8.29 -2.44
CA TRP A 168 -1.38 8.72 -2.72
C TRP A 168 -1.48 10.25 -2.61
N ASP A 169 -1.75 10.95 -3.71
CA ASP A 169 -2.01 12.40 -3.69
C ASP A 169 -3.47 12.67 -4.08
N ASP A 170 -4.27 13.17 -3.13
CA ASP A 170 -5.69 13.47 -3.30
C ASP A 170 -6.00 14.97 -3.43
N VAL A 171 -4.99 15.83 -3.60
CA VAL A 171 -5.08 17.31 -3.62
C VAL A 171 -5.74 17.97 -2.41
N VAL A 172 -6.13 17.23 -1.38
CA VAL A 172 -6.67 17.77 -0.13
C VAL A 172 -5.52 18.02 0.85
N ILE A 173 -5.19 19.29 1.13
CA ILE A 173 -4.02 19.67 1.94
C ILE A 173 -4.05 19.14 3.38
N THR A 174 -5.23 18.90 3.94
CA THR A 174 -5.44 18.27 5.25
C THR A 174 -5.39 16.74 5.20
N SER A 175 -5.10 16.19 4.02
CA SER A 175 -5.01 14.77 3.72
C SER A 175 -3.62 14.50 3.13
N TYR A 176 -3.51 13.84 1.98
CA TYR A 176 -2.24 13.34 1.45
C TYR A 176 -1.62 14.22 0.37
N ALA A 177 -2.20 15.38 0.07
CA ALA A 177 -1.74 16.24 -1.01
C ALA A 177 -0.27 16.66 -0.87
N VAL A 178 0.44 16.57 -1.99
CA VAL A 178 1.80 17.12 -2.14
C VAL A 178 1.91 18.06 -3.34
N PHE A 179 1.11 17.86 -4.38
CA PHE A 179 1.15 18.63 -5.62
C PHE A 179 -0.12 19.46 -5.85
N ASP A 180 0.06 20.78 -5.95
CA ASP A 180 -0.98 21.72 -6.34
C ASP A 180 -1.19 21.65 -7.86
N ARG A 181 -2.24 20.92 -8.25
CA ARG A 181 -2.62 20.72 -9.66
C ARG A 181 -3.14 21.99 -10.33
N ALA A 182 -3.59 23.00 -9.57
CA ALA A 182 -4.09 24.24 -10.13
C ALA A 182 -2.95 25.19 -10.50
N ASN A 183 -1.89 25.22 -9.69
CA ASN A 183 -0.74 26.12 -9.88
C ASN A 183 0.51 25.43 -10.43
N ASN A 184 0.46 24.11 -10.66
CA ASN A 184 1.58 23.31 -11.19
C ASN A 184 2.85 23.44 -10.34
N LYS A 185 2.70 23.40 -9.01
CA LYS A 185 3.78 23.47 -8.02
C LYS A 185 3.52 22.50 -6.87
N PHE A 186 4.52 22.18 -6.07
CA PHE A 186 4.28 21.52 -4.78
C PHE A 186 3.63 22.52 -3.81
N PHE A 187 2.80 22.03 -2.88
CA PHE A 187 2.31 22.87 -1.79
C PHE A 187 3.49 23.26 -0.90
N GLU A 188 3.60 24.54 -0.55
CA GLU A 188 4.70 25.05 0.29
C GLU A 188 4.76 24.31 1.64
N GLU A 189 3.61 23.91 2.18
CA GLU A 189 3.51 23.20 3.46
C GLU A 189 4.01 21.74 3.40
N THR A 190 4.08 21.14 2.20
CA THR A 190 4.48 19.74 2.03
C THR A 190 5.68 19.55 1.10
N GLU A 191 6.21 20.62 0.51
CA GLU A 191 7.44 20.58 -0.30
C GLU A 191 8.65 19.97 0.45
N PRO A 192 8.89 20.25 1.75
CA PRO A 192 9.94 19.58 2.50
C PRO A 192 9.76 18.05 2.56
N LEU A 193 8.51 17.58 2.67
CA LEU A 193 8.18 16.15 2.64
C LEU A 193 8.45 15.55 1.25
N VAL A 194 8.11 16.25 0.18
CA VAL A 194 8.42 15.81 -1.20
C VAL A 194 9.92 15.67 -1.40
N ASN A 195 10.70 16.65 -0.94
CA ASN A 195 12.16 16.59 -1.01
C ASN A 195 12.71 15.37 -0.27
N LYS A 196 12.15 15.04 0.90
CA LYS A 196 12.50 13.82 1.64
C LYS A 196 12.13 12.55 0.88
N ILE A 197 10.93 12.49 0.26
CA ILE A 197 10.53 11.34 -0.58
C ILE A 197 11.53 11.14 -1.74
N ILE A 198 11.89 12.22 -2.43
CA ILE A 198 12.86 12.19 -3.54
C ILE A 198 14.25 11.76 -3.06
N GLU A 199 14.71 12.25 -1.91
CA GLU A 199 15.97 11.85 -1.30
C GLU A 199 16.01 10.33 -1.04
N MET A 200 14.93 9.77 -0.49
CA MET A 200 14.86 8.37 -0.08
C MET A 200 14.64 7.38 -1.22
N THR A 201 14.31 7.86 -2.43
CA THR A 201 13.99 7.04 -3.60
C THR A 201 15.05 7.07 -4.70
N LYS A 202 16.14 7.82 -4.49
CA LYS A 202 17.36 7.73 -5.29
C LYS A 202 18.11 6.43 -5.01
#